data_AF-A0A9D2CWL8-F1
#
_entry.id   AF-A0A9D2CWL8-F1
#
_cell.length_a   1.000
_cell.length_b   1.000
_cell.length_c   1.000
_cell.angle_alpha   90.00
_cell.angle_beta   90.00
_cell.angle_gamma   90.00
#
_symmetry.space_group_name_H-M   'P 1'
#
loop_
_entity.id
_entity.type
_entity.pdbx_description
1 polymer ?
#
loop_
_entity_poly.entity_id
_entity_poly.type
_entity_poly.pdbx_seq_one_letter_code
_entity_poly.pdbx_strand_id
1 'polypeptide(L)'
;SYFILYKFRYGYADNETNTNDESSIDIDWAVDDTGQKVHLPGVDFITIYTGVNQENGWLGECSTEISGVEDLHMLGEEIPTRE
;
A
#
# COMPACT_ATOMS: atom_id res chain seq x y z
N SER A 1 -15.52 -24.62 5.20
CA SER A 1 -15.10 -23.59 4.22
C SER A 1 -13.86 -22.92 4.77
N TYR A 2 -12.97 -22.42 3.91
CA TYR A 2 -11.86 -21.56 4.30
C TYR A 2 -11.94 -20.26 3.50
N PHE A 3 -11.47 -19.17 4.09
CA PHE A 3 -11.45 -17.86 3.44
C PHE A 3 -10.17 -17.71 2.60
N ILE A 4 -10.26 -17.02 1.46
CA ILE A 4 -9.11 -16.64 0.63
C ILE A 4 -9.12 -15.12 0.50
N LEU A 5 -8.03 -14.49 0.94
CA LEU A 5 -7.79 -13.07 0.69
C LEU A 5 -6.97 -12.92 -0.59
N TYR A 6 -7.55 -12.28 -1.61
CA TYR A 6 -6.83 -11.90 -2.81
C TYR A 6 -6.24 -10.51 -2.64
N LYS A 7 -5.03 -10.30 -3.16
CA LYS A 7 -4.41 -8.96 -3.18
C LYS A 7 -5.24 -7.97 -3.99
N PHE A 8 -5.23 -6.72 -3.56
CA PHE A 8 -5.68 -5.58 -4.36
C PHE A 8 -4.70 -5.33 -5.52
N ARG A 9 -5.12 -4.50 -6.48
CA ARG A 9 -4.35 -4.27 -7.72
C ARG A 9 -2.99 -3.60 -7.48
N TYR A 10 -2.93 -2.59 -6.60
CA TYR A 10 -1.75 -1.85 -6.12
C TYR A 10 -2.17 -0.79 -5.09
N GLY A 11 -1.21 -0.15 -4.41
CA GLY A 11 -1.45 1.04 -3.57
C GLY A 11 -1.97 0.77 -2.17
N TYR A 12 -1.86 -0.47 -1.70
CA TYR A 12 -2.23 -0.87 -0.34
C TYR A 12 -0.96 -1.37 0.36
N ALA A 13 -0.75 -0.93 1.60
CA ALA A 13 0.27 -1.52 2.46
C ALA A 13 -0.10 -2.98 2.77
N ASP A 14 0.92 -3.83 2.97
CA ASP A 14 0.73 -5.26 3.30
C ASP A 14 -0.08 -6.04 2.22
N ASN A 15 0.02 -5.60 0.96
CA ASN A 15 -0.68 -6.20 -0.18
C ASN A 15 0.17 -7.21 -0.95
N GLU A 16 1.49 -7.13 -0.79
CA GLU A 16 2.53 -7.93 -1.44
C GLU A 16 3.71 -8.10 -0.49
N THR A 17 4.62 -9.04 -0.80
CA THR A 17 5.80 -9.26 0.04
C THR A 17 6.72 -8.04 0.05
N ASN A 18 7.41 -7.78 1.16
CA ASN A 18 8.32 -6.63 1.33
C ASN A 18 9.42 -6.51 0.27
N THR A 19 9.74 -7.60 -0.44
CA THR A 19 10.77 -7.63 -1.49
C THR A 19 10.21 -7.46 -2.89
N ASN A 20 8.90 -7.23 -3.02
CA ASN A 20 8.22 -7.09 -4.30
C ASN A 20 7.91 -5.61 -4.52
N ASP A 21 8.23 -5.11 -5.72
CA ASP A 21 7.96 -3.72 -6.14
C ASP A 21 6.50 -3.32 -5.95
N GLU A 22 5.57 -4.27 -6.08
CA GLU A 22 4.14 -4.08 -5.90
C GLU A 22 3.71 -3.81 -4.42
N SER A 23 4.64 -3.90 -3.47
CA SER A 23 4.45 -3.47 -2.07
C SER A 23 4.69 -1.97 -1.88
N SER A 24 5.29 -1.31 -2.88
CA SER A 24 5.55 0.14 -2.86
C SER A 24 4.28 0.96 -3.15
N ILE A 25 4.28 2.21 -2.69
CA ILE A 25 3.24 3.19 -2.97
C ILE A 25 3.86 4.33 -3.76
N ASP A 26 3.28 4.64 -4.91
CA ASP A 26 3.69 5.77 -5.72
C ASP A 26 2.77 6.98 -5.49
N ILE A 27 3.37 8.10 -5.08
CA ILE A 27 2.65 9.35 -4.86
C ILE A 27 2.18 9.99 -6.18
N ASP A 28 2.68 9.54 -7.33
CA ASP A 28 2.18 9.93 -8.64
C ASP A 28 0.73 9.47 -8.87
N TRP A 29 0.21 8.52 -8.08
CA TRP A 29 -1.21 8.14 -8.12
C TRP A 29 -2.13 9.17 -7.48
N ALA A 30 -1.61 10.27 -6.92
CA ALA A 30 -2.42 11.31 -6.30
C ALA A 30 -3.41 11.94 -7.28
N VAL A 31 -4.64 12.14 -6.81
CA VAL A 31 -5.72 12.81 -7.52
C VAL A 31 -6.37 13.89 -6.66
N ASP A 32 -6.94 14.91 -7.31
CA ASP A 32 -7.79 15.89 -6.64
C ASP A 32 -9.21 15.35 -6.33
N ASP A 33 -10.06 16.20 -5.77
CA ASP A 33 -11.45 15.85 -5.41
C ASP A 33 -12.35 15.54 -6.61
N THR A 34 -11.92 15.90 -7.82
CA THR A 34 -12.58 15.56 -9.09
C THR A 34 -12.02 14.30 -9.74
N GLY A 35 -10.99 13.69 -9.15
CA GLY A 35 -10.32 12.51 -9.68
C GLY A 35 -9.29 12.82 -10.78
N GLN A 36 -8.87 14.08 -10.95
CA GLN A 36 -7.81 14.44 -11.90
C GLN A 36 -6.44 14.21 -11.28
N LYS A 37 -5.49 13.68 -12.06
CA LYS A 37 -4.10 13.46 -11.63
C LYS A 37 -3.48 14.79 -11.16
N VAL A 38 -2.87 14.79 -9.98
CA VAL A 38 -2.10 15.92 -9.46
C VAL A 38 -0.66 15.51 -9.22
N HIS A 39 0.25 16.46 -9.41
CA HIS A 39 1.66 16.26 -9.10
C HIS A 39 1.94 16.74 -7.67
N LEU A 40 2.41 15.83 -6.82
CA LEU A 40 2.88 16.14 -5.47
C LEU A 40 4.42 16.19 -5.50
N PRO A 41 5.06 17.28 -5.03
CA PRO A 41 6.51 17.39 -5.04
C PRO A 41 7.20 16.51 -3.98
N GLY A 42 6.45 15.96 -3.01
CA GLY A 42 6.96 15.13 -1.93
C GLY A 42 5.96 14.97 -0.78
N VAL A 43 6.37 14.26 0.27
CA VAL A 43 5.57 13.99 1.47
C VAL A 43 6.41 14.28 2.72
N ASP A 44 5.95 15.20 3.56
CA ASP A 44 6.65 15.54 4.81
C ASP A 44 6.27 14.59 5.96
N PHE A 45 5.02 14.13 5.99
CA PHE A 45 4.47 13.31 7.07
C PHE A 45 3.54 12.23 6.52
N ILE A 46 3.66 11.02 7.06
CA ILE A 46 2.78 9.88 6.76
C ILE A 46 2.08 9.49 8.05
N THR A 47 0.75 9.48 8.02
CA THR A 47 -0.06 8.90 9.10
C THR A 47 -0.61 7.57 8.61
N ILE A 48 -0.32 6.50 9.33
CA ILE A 48 -0.81 5.16 9.01
C ILE A 48 -1.95 4.84 9.96
N TYR A 49 -3.11 4.52 9.38
CA TYR A 49 -4.27 4.05 10.11
C TYR A 49 -4.70 2.71 9.52
N THR A 50 -4.70 1.67 10.34
CA THR A 50 -5.04 0.32 9.91
C THR A 50 -6.42 -0.08 10.44
N GLY A 51 -7.11 -0.93 9.68
CA GLY A 51 -8.41 -1.46 10.06
C GLY A 51 -8.82 -2.57 9.10
N VAL A 52 -9.06 -3.75 9.66
CA VAL A 52 -9.54 -4.91 8.90
C VAL A 52 -10.96 -5.22 9.34
N ASN A 53 -11.89 -5.26 8.39
CA ASN A 53 -13.28 -5.66 8.63
C ASN A 53 -13.58 -6.93 7.84
N GLN A 54 -12.98 -8.05 8.27
CA GLN A 54 -13.04 -9.34 7.60
C GLN A 54 -13.33 -10.46 8.62
N GLU A 55 -14.15 -11.44 8.23
CA GLU A 55 -14.42 -12.66 9.00
C GLU A 55 -13.71 -13.83 8.32
N ASN A 56 -12.74 -14.44 9.01
CA ASN A 56 -11.89 -15.50 8.46
C ASN A 56 -12.34 -16.90 8.92
N GLY A 57 -13.61 -17.06 9.27
CA GLY A 57 -14.15 -18.32 9.77
C GLY A 57 -13.52 -18.79 11.08
N TRP A 58 -13.56 -20.11 11.30
CA TRP A 58 -13.35 -20.74 12.61
C TRP A 58 -11.97 -20.50 13.24
N LEU A 59 -10.90 -20.38 12.44
CA LEU A 59 -9.55 -20.17 12.97
C LEU A 59 -9.15 -18.68 13.04
N GLY A 60 -9.92 -17.79 12.42
CA GLY A 60 -9.31 -16.83 11.51
C GLY A 60 -9.15 -15.42 12.05
N GLU A 61 -7.90 -15.01 12.19
CA GLU A 61 -7.48 -13.62 12.31
C GLU A 61 -6.99 -13.08 10.95
N CYS A 62 -7.17 -11.78 10.75
CA CYS A 62 -6.59 -11.02 9.67
C CYS A 62 -6.21 -9.67 10.25
N SER A 63 -4.95 -9.31 10.13
CA SER A 63 -4.45 -8.01 10.54
C SER A 63 -3.67 -7.40 9.39
N THR A 64 -3.38 -6.11 9.52
CA THR A 64 -2.47 -5.42 8.61
C THR A 64 -1.15 -5.32 9.34
N GLU A 65 -0.10 -5.86 8.77
CA GLU A 65 1.25 -5.85 9.32
C GLU A 65 2.10 -4.77 8.65
N ILE A 66 2.54 -3.78 9.44
CA ILE A 66 3.45 -2.73 8.97
C ILE A 66 4.57 -2.55 9.99
N SER A 67 5.82 -2.71 9.56
CA SER A 67 7.02 -2.53 10.40
C SER A 67 7.68 -1.16 10.24
N GLY A 68 7.43 -0.47 9.13
CA GLY A 68 8.04 0.83 8.84
C GLY A 68 7.65 1.37 7.46
N VAL A 69 8.19 2.54 7.13
CA VAL A 69 8.10 3.17 5.81
C VAL A 69 9.49 3.65 5.43
N GLU A 70 9.86 3.45 4.17
CA GLU A 70 11.14 3.84 3.61
C GLU A 70 10.91 4.73 2.38
N ASP A 71 11.69 5.81 2.26
CA ASP A 71 11.72 6.62 1.04
C ASP A 71 12.75 6.02 0.08
N LEU A 72 12.26 5.47 -1.03
CA LEU A 72 13.10 4.79 -2.03
C LEU A 72 14.14 5.73 -2.64
N HIS A 73 13.88 7.04 -2.73
CA HIS A 73 14.86 8.00 -3.22
C HIS A 73 16.08 8.12 -2.29
N MET A 74 15.86 7.99 -0.99
CA MET A 74 16.93 7.99 0.02
C MET A 74 17.76 6.70 -0.01
N LEU A 75 17.15 5.61 -0.50
CA LEU A 75 17.82 4.31 -0.71
C LEU A 75 18.51 4.23 -2.08
N GLY A 76 18.23 5.16 -3.00
CA GLY A 76 18.74 5.13 -4.37
C GLY A 76 18.06 4.08 -5.24
N GLU A 77 16.83 3.70 -4.88
CA GLU A 77 16.00 2.73 -5.59
C GLU A 77 14.96 3.46 -6.45
N GLU A 78 14.76 2.98 -7.67
CA GLU A 78 13.79 3.54 -8.61
C GLU A 78 12.93 2.39 -9.15
N ILE A 79 11.64 2.44 -8.85
CA ILE A 79 10.63 1.49 -9.30
C ILE A 79 9.74 2.21 -10.32
N PRO A 80 9.50 1.65 -11.52
CA PRO A 80 8.61 2.28 -12.48
C PRO A 80 7.18 2.43 -11.94
N THR A 81 6.58 3.61 -12.14
CA THR A 81 5.17 3.85 -11.83
C THR A 81 4.27 2.84 -12.56
N ARG A 82 3.37 2.23 -11.80
CA ARG A 82 2.33 1.34 -12.35
C ARG A 82 1.17 2.14 -12.92
N GLU A 83 0.79 1.84 -14.16
CA GLU A 83 -0.37 2.40 -14.88
C GLU A 83 -1.67 1.58 -14.71
#